data_AF-Q8X0B8-F1
#
_entry.id   AF-Q8X0B8-F1
#
_cell.length_a   1.000
_cell.length_b   1.000
_cell.length_c   1.000
_cell.angle_alpha   90.00
_cell.angle_beta   90.00
_cell.angle_gamma   90.00
#
_symmetry.space_group_name_H-M   'P 1'
#
loop_
_entity.id
_entity.type
_entity.pdbx_description
1 polymer ?
#
loop_
_entity_poly.entity_id
_entity_poly.type
_entity_poly.pdbx_seq_one_letter_code
_entity_poly.pdbx_strand_id
1 'polypeptide(L)'
;MQLASVLATLAALKAVTALPSASTVEVAKVVTGASVSADEIPDAMKFNPPNATDATALASRASLDKRASLGVYICKDAPFVASTCQHIFSNPNECIALDSYLAGQVSSVGPDQGAYCRFFFDSNCPSNNDENGCRHLDAESPGRSNLNTASNDVCGVNSNDKIRSYRCWNS
;
A
#
# COMPACT_ATOMS: atom_id res chain seq x y z
N MET A 1 43.22 36.62 27.24
CA MET A 1 42.15 37.49 26.72
C MET A 1 40.82 36.91 27.17
N GLN A 2 40.21 37.59 28.14
CA GLN A 2 38.79 37.49 28.53
C GLN A 2 37.90 37.84 27.30
N LEU A 3 36.62 37.51 27.15
CA LEU A 3 35.54 37.17 28.06
C LEU A 3 34.39 36.56 27.21
N ALA A 4 33.53 35.82 27.88
CA ALA A 4 32.38 35.08 27.38
C ALA A 4 31.45 35.83 26.41
N SER A 5 30.87 35.09 25.45
CA SER A 5 29.67 35.53 24.73
C SER A 5 28.50 34.63 25.09
N VAL A 6 27.37 35.29 25.30
CA VAL A 6 26.28 34.95 26.22
C VAL A 6 25.24 34.05 25.55
N LEU A 7 24.84 32.99 26.26
CA LEU A 7 23.61 32.24 26.01
C LEU A 7 22.40 33.19 26.16
N ALA A 8 21.59 33.32 25.11
CA ALA A 8 20.24 33.87 25.21
C ALA A 8 19.23 32.76 24.94
N THR A 9 18.74 32.17 26.03
CA THR A 9 17.55 31.33 26.09
C THR A 9 16.31 32.20 25.93
N LEU A 10 15.55 32.03 24.84
CA LEU A 10 14.15 32.45 24.79
C LEU A 10 13.26 31.22 24.89
N ALA A 11 12.75 31.01 26.10
CA ALA A 11 11.58 30.19 26.35
C ALA A 11 10.32 31.06 26.17
N ALA A 12 9.35 30.54 25.43
CA ALA A 12 7.90 30.66 25.61
C ALA A 12 7.19 30.71 24.25
N LEU A 13 6.28 29.78 24.00
CA LEU A 13 4.86 30.09 23.98
C LEU A 13 4.07 28.78 24.06
N LYS A 14 3.30 28.65 25.15
CA LYS A 14 2.25 27.65 25.27
C LYS A 14 1.07 28.08 24.41
N ALA A 15 0.65 27.23 23.48
CA ALA A 15 -0.70 27.27 22.93
C ALA A 15 -1.27 25.85 23.00
N VAL A 16 -1.92 25.54 24.12
CA VAL A 16 -2.82 24.38 24.21
C VAL A 16 -4.14 24.83 23.63
N THR A 17 -4.36 24.57 22.35
CA THR A 17 -5.69 24.66 21.76
C THR A 17 -6.46 23.41 22.17
N ALA A 18 -7.45 23.62 23.04
CA ALA A 18 -8.42 22.59 23.39
C ALA A 18 -9.12 22.09 22.12
N LEU A 19 -9.00 20.78 21.83
CA LEU A 19 -9.82 20.15 20.80
C LEU A 19 -11.28 20.12 21.27
N PRO A 20 -12.25 20.45 20.40
CA PRO A 20 -13.66 20.25 20.70
C PRO A 20 -13.97 18.77 20.88
N SER A 21 -14.87 18.52 21.83
CA SER A 21 -15.33 17.21 22.28
C SER A 21 -15.78 16.28 21.15
N ALA A 22 -15.51 14.99 21.35
CA ALA A 22 -15.95 13.90 20.51
C ALA A 22 -17.47 13.97 20.25
N SER A 23 -17.84 14.11 18.99
CA SER A 23 -19.21 13.84 18.54
C SER A 23 -19.47 12.34 18.66
N THR A 24 -20.38 11.97 19.55
CA THR A 24 -21.00 10.65 19.57
C THR A 24 -21.79 10.48 18.27
N VAL A 25 -21.25 9.73 17.32
CA VAL A 25 -22.00 9.24 16.17
C VAL A 25 -22.96 8.19 16.72
N GLU A 26 -24.26 8.50 16.71
CA GLU A 26 -25.30 7.50 16.89
C GLU A 26 -25.15 6.45 15.78
N VAL A 27 -24.71 5.26 16.15
CA VAL A 27 -24.67 4.12 15.24
C VAL A 27 -26.11 3.80 14.87
N ALA A 28 -26.46 4.12 13.63
CA ALA A 28 -27.71 3.75 13.02
C ALA A 28 -27.95 2.24 13.24
N LYS A 29 -29.12 1.94 13.79
CA LYS A 29 -29.75 0.64 13.96
C LYS A 29 -29.21 -0.39 12.96
N VAL A 30 -28.56 -1.43 13.47
CA VAL A 30 -28.22 -2.64 12.73
C VAL A 30 -29.50 -3.16 12.07
N VAL A 31 -29.56 -3.03 10.75
CA VAL A 31 -30.54 -3.76 9.94
C VAL A 31 -30.08 -5.20 9.99
N THR A 32 -30.67 -5.97 10.90
CA THR A 32 -30.59 -7.43 10.87
C THR A 32 -31.14 -7.86 9.52
N GLY A 33 -30.25 -8.28 8.62
CA GLY A 33 -30.63 -8.79 7.31
C GLY A 33 -31.60 -9.95 7.50
N ALA A 34 -32.86 -9.74 7.11
CA ALA A 34 -33.76 -10.85 6.91
C ALA A 34 -33.17 -11.68 5.76
N SER A 35 -32.89 -12.95 6.03
CA SER A 35 -32.61 -13.92 4.97
C SER A 35 -33.92 -14.15 4.21
N VAL A 36 -34.07 -13.46 3.08
CA VAL A 36 -35.17 -13.69 2.14
C VAL A 36 -34.95 -15.04 1.47
N SER A 37 -36.00 -15.86 1.44
CA SER A 37 -35.94 -17.13 0.73
C SER A 37 -35.84 -16.88 -0.77
N ALA A 38 -35.21 -17.78 -1.53
CA ALA A 38 -35.01 -17.62 -2.98
C ALA A 38 -36.32 -17.40 -3.76
N ASP A 39 -37.43 -17.87 -3.20
CA ASP A 39 -38.78 -17.75 -3.78
C ASP A 39 -39.39 -16.36 -3.60
N GLU A 40 -38.92 -15.56 -2.63
CA GLU A 40 -39.41 -14.21 -2.33
C GLU A 40 -38.71 -13.12 -3.16
N ILE A 41 -37.65 -13.47 -3.89
CA ILE A 41 -36.97 -12.56 -4.79
C ILE A 41 -37.90 -12.34 -6.01
N PRO A 42 -38.33 -11.10 -6.30
CA PRO A 42 -39.14 -10.83 -7.49
C PRO A 42 -38.43 -11.33 -8.75
N ASP A 43 -39.16 -11.93 -9.69
CA ASP A 43 -38.57 -12.50 -10.91
C ASP A 43 -37.75 -11.48 -11.72
N ALA A 44 -38.08 -10.18 -11.61
CA ALA A 44 -37.32 -9.08 -12.21
C ALA A 44 -35.91 -8.88 -11.61
N MET A 45 -35.65 -9.42 -10.41
CA MET A 45 -34.36 -9.37 -9.72
C MET A 45 -33.64 -10.72 -9.71
N LYS A 46 -34.30 -11.81 -10.13
CA LYS A 46 -33.62 -13.08 -10.34
C LYS A 46 -32.62 -12.90 -11.49
N PHE A 47 -31.35 -13.10 -11.18
CA PHE A 47 -30.29 -13.03 -12.17
C PHE A 47 -30.56 -14.11 -13.22
N ASN A 48 -31.02 -13.68 -14.40
CA ASN A 48 -31.04 -14.56 -15.56
C ASN A 48 -29.59 -14.63 -16.03
N PRO A 49 -28.84 -15.73 -15.83
CA PRO A 49 -27.49 -15.81 -16.32
C PRO A 49 -27.54 -15.52 -17.82
N PRO A 50 -26.73 -14.58 -18.34
CA PRO A 50 -26.67 -14.35 -19.77
C PRO A 50 -26.36 -15.70 -20.42
N ASN A 51 -27.21 -16.07 -21.38
CA ASN A 51 -27.10 -17.31 -22.13
C ASN A 51 -25.63 -17.47 -22.57
N ALA A 52 -25.03 -18.63 -22.35
CA ALA A 52 -23.59 -18.90 -22.55
C ALA A 52 -23.09 -18.72 -24.00
N THR A 53 -23.91 -18.17 -24.89
CA THR A 53 -23.62 -17.81 -26.27
C THR A 53 -23.13 -16.37 -26.43
N ASP A 54 -23.08 -15.55 -25.38
CA ASP A 54 -22.61 -14.17 -25.48
C ASP A 54 -21.07 -14.09 -25.37
N ALA A 55 -20.38 -14.78 -26.29
CA ALA A 55 -18.94 -14.67 -26.48
C ALA A 55 -18.50 -13.20 -26.73
N THR A 56 -19.44 -12.37 -27.20
CA THR A 56 -19.31 -10.92 -27.38
C THR A 56 -19.14 -10.17 -26.06
N ALA A 57 -19.86 -10.55 -24.99
CA ALA A 57 -19.72 -9.94 -23.68
C ALA A 57 -18.36 -10.27 -23.03
N LEU A 58 -17.82 -11.47 -23.27
CA LEU A 58 -16.45 -11.83 -22.87
C LEU A 58 -15.40 -11.11 -23.73
N ALA A 59 -15.62 -11.00 -25.05
CA ALA A 59 -14.75 -10.26 -25.95
C ALA A 59 -14.74 -8.75 -25.68
N SER A 60 -15.85 -8.18 -25.21
CA SER A 60 -15.90 -6.77 -24.77
C SER A 60 -15.12 -6.50 -23.48
N ARG A 61 -14.82 -7.55 -22.69
CA ARG A 61 -13.88 -7.49 -21.55
C ARG A 61 -12.43 -7.71 -21.97
N ALA A 62 -12.18 -8.18 -23.18
CA ALA A 62 -10.83 -8.33 -23.72
C ALA A 62 -10.15 -6.98 -24.01
N SER A 63 -10.93 -5.88 -24.05
CA SER A 63 -10.42 -4.50 -24.10
C SER A 63 -10.48 -3.79 -22.74
N LEU A 64 -10.39 -4.53 -21.63
CA LEU A 64 -9.95 -3.92 -20.37
C LEU A 64 -8.49 -3.53 -20.58
N ASP A 65 -8.25 -2.27 -20.94
CA ASP A 65 -6.90 -1.72 -20.97
C ASP A 65 -6.21 -2.07 -19.64
N LYS A 66 -5.06 -2.76 -19.74
CA LYS A 66 -4.21 -3.04 -18.59
C LYS A 66 -4.02 -1.71 -17.87
N ARG A 67 -4.35 -1.65 -16.57
CA ARG A 67 -4.39 -0.39 -15.81
C ARG A 67 -3.11 0.39 -16.11
N ALA A 68 -3.28 1.61 -16.62
CA ALA A 68 -2.15 2.48 -16.94
C ALA A 68 -1.30 2.77 -15.69
N SER A 69 -1.89 2.62 -14.49
CA SER A 69 -1.20 2.73 -13.20
C SER A 69 -1.17 1.40 -12.45
N LEU A 70 -0.04 1.14 -11.80
CA LEU A 70 0.17 0.05 -10.85
C LEU A 70 0.12 0.63 -9.44
N GLY A 71 -0.65 -0.01 -8.56
CA GLY A 71 -0.74 0.36 -7.15
C GLY A 71 0.10 -0.54 -6.26
N VAL A 72 0.67 0.04 -5.20
CA VAL A 72 1.37 -0.71 -4.15
C VAL A 72 0.95 -0.18 -2.79
N TYR A 73 0.53 -1.09 -1.92
CA TYR A 73 0.27 -0.82 -0.52
C TYR A 73 1.56 -1.00 0.30
N ILE A 74 2.06 0.06 0.92
CA ILE A 74 3.32 0.05 1.67
C ILE A 74 3.04 0.55 3.08
N CYS A 75 3.43 -0.22 4.11
CA CYS A 75 3.19 0.15 5.51
C CYS A 75 4.46 0.11 6.33
N LYS A 76 4.51 0.99 7.32
CA LYS A 76 5.60 0.98 8.31
C LYS A 76 5.50 -0.21 9.25
N ASP A 77 4.27 -0.57 9.65
CA ASP A 77 4.04 -1.64 10.61
C ASP A 77 3.40 -2.85 9.92
N ALA A 78 3.90 -4.04 10.27
CA ALA A 78 3.33 -5.31 9.89
C ALA A 78 2.20 -5.75 10.85
N PRO A 79 1.18 -6.52 10.41
CA PRO A 79 0.93 -6.99 9.07
C PRO A 79 -0.13 -6.16 8.33
N PHE A 80 0.30 -5.07 7.68
CA PHE A 80 -0.60 -4.10 7.03
C PHE A 80 -1.45 -3.30 8.02
N VAL A 81 -0.81 -2.65 9.00
CA VAL A 81 -1.51 -1.78 9.95
C VAL A 81 -2.00 -0.53 9.25
N ALA A 82 -3.31 -0.44 8.98
CA ALA A 82 -3.95 0.58 8.15
C ALA A 82 -3.51 2.03 8.43
N SER A 83 -3.28 2.40 9.69
CA SER A 83 -2.85 3.76 10.08
C SER A 83 -1.42 4.11 9.65
N THR A 84 -0.62 3.12 9.26
CA THR A 84 0.77 3.30 8.84
C THR A 84 1.00 3.04 7.36
N CYS A 85 -0.08 2.72 6.64
CA CYS A 85 -0.04 2.32 5.26
C CYS A 85 -0.31 3.49 4.32
N GLN A 86 0.35 3.49 3.18
CA GLN A 86 0.04 4.34 2.04
C GLN A 86 -0.18 3.47 0.81
N HIS A 87 -1.20 3.80 0.01
CA HIS A 87 -1.41 3.21 -1.32
C HIS A 87 -0.85 4.17 -2.36
N ILE A 88 0.23 3.77 -3.02
CA ILE A 88 0.96 4.62 -3.95
C ILE A 88 0.75 4.07 -5.35
N PHE A 89 0.32 4.94 -6.27
CA PHE A 89 0.15 4.61 -7.69
C PHE A 89 1.31 5.17 -8.50
N SER A 90 1.83 4.38 -9.44
CA SER A 90 2.90 4.78 -10.34
C SER A 90 2.69 4.21 -11.74
N ASN A 91 3.34 4.80 -12.74
CA ASN A 91 3.36 4.20 -14.06
C ASN A 91 4.23 2.92 -14.05
N PRO A 92 3.98 1.96 -14.94
CA PRO A 92 4.86 0.82 -15.13
C PRO A 92 6.30 1.26 -15.45
N ASN A 93 7.27 0.52 -14.92
CA ASN A 93 8.71 0.74 -15.09
C ASN A 93 9.22 2.10 -14.53
N GLU A 94 8.39 2.84 -13.81
CA GLU A 94 8.79 4.08 -13.14
C GLU A 94 9.48 3.76 -11.80
N CYS A 95 10.60 4.43 -11.53
CA CYS A 95 11.26 4.33 -10.24
C CYS A 95 10.67 5.35 -9.26
N ILE A 96 10.15 4.86 -8.15
CA ILE A 96 9.55 5.68 -7.10
C ILE A 96 10.43 5.67 -5.86
N ALA A 97 11.00 6.82 -5.52
CA ALA A 97 11.65 7.03 -4.24
C ALA A 97 10.60 7.22 -3.15
N LEU A 98 10.75 6.53 -2.02
CA LEU A 98 9.86 6.70 -0.88
C LEU A 98 10.20 7.99 -0.14
N ASP A 99 9.17 8.62 0.43
CA ASP A 99 9.34 9.80 1.27
C ASP A 99 10.03 9.46 2.61
N SER A 100 10.36 10.48 3.40
CA SER A 100 10.99 10.28 4.72
C SER A 100 10.12 9.54 5.73
N TYR A 101 8.81 9.40 5.48
CA TYR A 101 7.91 8.68 6.37
C TYR A 101 8.04 7.17 6.18
N LEU A 102 8.18 6.69 4.93
CA LEU A 102 8.30 5.26 4.62
C LEU A 102 9.76 4.80 4.42
N ALA A 103 10.65 5.65 3.90
CA ALA A 103 12.00 5.25 3.53
C ALA A 103 12.81 4.71 4.72
N GLY A 104 13.20 3.44 4.65
CA GLY A 104 13.91 2.74 5.72
C GLY A 104 13.06 2.45 6.96
N GLN A 105 11.74 2.40 6.82
CA GLN A 105 10.78 2.13 7.91
C GLN A 105 9.70 1.13 7.48
N VAL A 106 9.78 0.55 6.28
CA VAL A 106 8.77 -0.36 5.73
C VAL A 106 8.88 -1.74 6.37
N SER A 107 7.76 -2.24 6.92
CA SER A 107 7.65 -3.61 7.46
C SER A 107 6.64 -4.49 6.73
N SER A 108 5.84 -3.95 5.79
CA SER A 108 4.96 -4.76 4.94
C SER A 108 4.72 -4.10 3.58
N VAL A 109 4.64 -4.91 2.53
CA VAL A 109 4.42 -4.46 1.15
C VAL A 109 3.39 -5.36 0.46
N GLY A 110 2.50 -4.76 -0.32
CA GLY A 110 1.41 -5.45 -1.02
C GLY A 110 1.17 -4.82 -2.38
N PRO A 111 1.83 -5.30 -3.45
CA PRO A 111 1.47 -4.91 -4.82
C PRO A 111 0.02 -5.27 -5.13
N ASP A 112 -0.66 -4.41 -5.88
CA ASP A 112 -2.00 -4.70 -6.40
C ASP A 112 -1.96 -5.91 -7.37
N GLN A 113 -3.12 -6.52 -7.61
CA GLN A 113 -3.23 -7.63 -8.55
C GLN A 113 -2.78 -7.23 -9.97
N GLY A 114 -1.92 -8.04 -10.58
CA GLY A 114 -1.33 -7.76 -11.90
C GLY A 114 -0.06 -6.89 -11.87
N ALA A 115 0.47 -6.59 -10.67
CA ALA A 115 1.75 -5.92 -10.48
C ALA A 115 2.81 -6.90 -9.96
N TYR A 116 3.98 -6.89 -10.61
CA TYR A 116 5.23 -7.41 -10.06
C TYR A 116 6.09 -6.22 -9.66
N CYS A 117 6.53 -6.16 -8.39
CA CYS A 117 7.29 -5.02 -7.88
C CYS A 117 8.60 -5.47 -7.27
N ARG A 118 9.65 -4.69 -7.55
CA ARG A 118 10.96 -4.79 -6.92
C ARG A 118 11.14 -3.61 -5.97
N PHE A 119 11.40 -3.91 -4.72
CA PHE A 119 11.62 -2.96 -3.63
C PHE A 119 13.10 -2.89 -3.32
N PHE A 120 13.72 -1.72 -3.49
CA PHE A 120 15.15 -1.53 -3.33
C PHE A 120 15.50 -0.95 -1.96
N PHE A 121 16.67 -1.30 -1.45
CA PHE A 121 17.19 -0.76 -0.19
C PHE A 121 17.92 0.58 -0.36
N ASP A 122 18.12 1.01 -1.59
CA ASP A 122 18.69 2.30 -1.94
C ASP A 122 17.60 3.32 -2.21
N SER A 123 17.91 4.61 -2.02
CA SER A 123 16.94 5.70 -2.21
C SER A 123 16.50 5.87 -3.67
N ASN A 124 17.26 5.33 -4.61
CA ASN A 124 16.93 5.31 -6.02
C ASN A 124 17.09 3.88 -6.54
N CYS A 125 16.27 3.51 -7.52
CA CYS A 125 16.39 2.23 -8.19
C CYS A 125 17.71 2.20 -8.99
N PRO A 126 18.48 1.12 -8.92
CA PRO A 126 19.71 0.97 -9.68
C PRO A 126 19.44 1.06 -11.19
N SER A 127 20.43 1.56 -11.92
CA SER A 127 20.42 1.55 -13.38
C SER A 127 20.88 0.19 -13.89
N ASN A 128 19.94 -0.73 -14.12
CA ASN A 128 20.00 -1.97 -14.90
C ASN A 128 21.04 -3.05 -14.52
N ASN A 129 22.23 -2.70 -14.01
CA ASN A 129 23.34 -3.64 -13.76
C ASN A 129 23.37 -4.17 -12.32
N ASP A 130 22.79 -3.45 -11.35
CA ASP A 130 22.67 -3.89 -9.95
C ASP A 130 21.27 -4.41 -9.61
N GLU A 131 20.40 -4.57 -10.62
CA GLU A 131 19.01 -4.97 -10.41
C GLU A 131 18.87 -6.38 -9.84
N ASN A 132 19.87 -7.26 -10.03
CA ASN A 132 19.87 -8.64 -9.52
C ASN A 132 20.79 -8.83 -8.29
N GLY A 133 21.16 -7.74 -7.62
CA GLY A 133 22.02 -7.77 -6.44
C GLY A 133 21.28 -8.11 -5.14
N CYS A 134 22.01 -8.11 -4.03
CA CYS A 134 21.46 -8.40 -2.69
C CYS A 134 20.66 -7.24 -2.05
N ARG A 135 20.35 -6.19 -2.81
CA ARG A 135 19.80 -4.92 -2.29
C ARG A 135 18.36 -4.67 -2.75
N HIS A 136 17.62 -5.73 -3.04
CA HIS A 136 16.22 -5.64 -3.39
C HIS A 136 15.41 -6.85 -2.88
N LEU A 137 14.12 -6.63 -2.70
CA LEU A 137 13.12 -7.66 -2.42
C LEU A 137 12.09 -7.62 -3.54
N ASP A 138 11.71 -8.79 -4.06
CA ASP A 138 10.68 -8.91 -5.09
C ASP A 138 9.37 -9.42 -4.48
N ALA A 139 8.25 -8.85 -4.91
CA ALA A 139 6.93 -9.32 -4.52
C ALA A 139 5.90 -9.10 -5.62
N GLU A 140 4.90 -9.98 -5.62
CA GLU A 140 3.64 -9.86 -6.35
C GLU A 140 2.49 -9.90 -5.35
N SER A 141 1.27 -9.56 -5.76
CA SER A 141 0.07 -9.72 -4.94
C SER A 141 -0.02 -11.14 -4.33
N PRO A 142 -0.33 -11.31 -3.02
CA PRO A 142 -0.74 -10.28 -2.05
C PRO A 142 0.42 -9.57 -1.33
N GLY A 143 1.66 -9.87 -1.72
CA GLY A 143 2.86 -9.29 -1.16
C GLY A 143 3.39 -10.01 0.08
N ARG A 144 4.07 -9.25 0.94
CA ARG A 144 4.67 -9.70 2.20
C ARG A 144 4.04 -8.92 3.35
N SER A 145 3.25 -9.64 4.15
CA SER A 145 2.60 -9.07 5.31
C SER A 145 3.58 -8.72 6.44
N ASN A 146 4.72 -9.39 6.54
CA ASN A 146 5.71 -9.08 7.56
C ASN A 146 7.12 -9.30 7.01
N LEU A 147 7.91 -8.23 6.87
CA LEU A 147 9.29 -8.29 6.40
C LEU A 147 10.29 -8.68 7.49
N ASN A 148 9.87 -8.67 8.76
CA ASN A 148 10.67 -9.13 9.90
C ASN A 148 10.60 -10.65 10.07
N THR A 149 10.83 -11.39 8.98
CA THR A 149 10.94 -12.86 9.01
C THR A 149 12.10 -13.31 8.12
N ALA A 150 12.78 -14.38 8.52
CA ALA A 150 13.94 -14.92 7.79
C ALA A 150 13.62 -15.30 6.33
N SER A 151 12.36 -15.63 6.03
CA SER A 151 11.89 -15.92 4.66
C SER A 151 11.92 -14.70 3.72
N ASN A 152 12.02 -13.50 4.29
CA ASN A 152 12.11 -12.25 3.54
C ASN A 152 13.53 -11.66 3.58
N ASP A 153 14.49 -12.37 4.17
CA ASP A 153 15.88 -11.94 4.17
C ASP A 153 16.46 -12.06 2.76
N VAL A 154 17.16 -11.03 2.33
CA VAL A 154 17.84 -10.99 1.02
C VAL A 154 19.33 -11.16 1.29
N CYS A 155 19.92 -12.22 0.73
CA CYS A 155 21.31 -12.59 0.99
C CYS A 155 21.67 -12.71 2.48
N GLY A 156 20.75 -13.24 3.29
CA GLY A 156 20.93 -13.40 4.74
C GLY A 156 20.84 -12.11 5.55
N VAL A 157 20.40 -11.00 4.92
CA VAL A 157 20.16 -9.72 5.59
C VAL A 157 18.66 -9.48 5.67
N ASN A 158 18.20 -9.12 6.86
CA ASN A 158 16.79 -8.82 7.07
C ASN A 158 16.35 -7.56 6.30
N SER A 159 15.24 -7.70 5.57
CA SER A 159 14.68 -6.66 4.70
C SER A 159 13.80 -5.64 5.43
N ASN A 160 13.45 -5.88 6.70
CA ASN A 160 12.64 -4.96 7.49
C ASN A 160 13.35 -3.62 7.65
N ASP A 161 12.60 -2.53 7.48
CA ASP A 161 13.12 -1.16 7.64
C ASP A 161 14.31 -0.85 6.70
N LYS A 162 14.41 -1.55 5.55
CA LYS A 162 15.47 -1.30 4.55
C LYS A 162 14.98 -0.65 3.27
N ILE A 163 13.71 -0.87 2.91
CA ILE A 163 13.17 -0.40 1.62
C ILE A 163 13.13 1.12 1.56
N ARG A 164 13.64 1.69 0.46
CA ARG A 164 13.73 3.13 0.23
C ARG A 164 13.25 3.58 -1.14
N SER A 165 13.14 2.68 -2.11
CA SER A 165 12.51 2.94 -3.40
C SER A 165 11.88 1.67 -3.96
N TYR A 166 11.05 1.79 -4.99
CA TYR A 166 10.49 0.63 -5.69
C TYR A 166 10.28 0.91 -7.18
N ARG A 167 10.16 -0.17 -7.97
CA ARG A 167 9.76 -0.14 -9.38
C ARG A 167 8.81 -1.31 -9.63
N CYS A 168 7.76 -1.07 -10.40
CA CYS A 168 6.76 -2.11 -10.70
C CYS A 168 6.59 -2.32 -12.20
N TRP A 169 6.24 -3.54 -12.57
CA TRP A 169 5.93 -3.97 -13.91
C TRP A 169 4.59 -4.69 -13.96
N ASN A 170 4.07 -4.72 -15.16
CA ASN A 170 2.88 -5.43 -15.55
C ASN A 170 3.17 -6.95 -15.50
N SER A 171 2.66 -7.67 -14.48
CA SER A 171 2.67 -9.15 -14.38
C SER A 171 1.44 -9.73 -15.08
#